data_AF-A0A259M030-F1
#
_entry.id   AF-A0A259M030-F1
#
_cell.length_a   1.000
_cell.length_b   1.000
_cell.length_c   1.000
_cell.angle_alpha   90.00
_cell.angle_beta   90.00
_cell.angle_gamma   90.00
#
_symmetry.space_group_name_H-M   'P 1'
#
loop_
_entity.id
_entity.type
_entity.pdbx_description
1 polymer ?
#
loop_
_entity_poly.entity_id
_entity_poly.type
_entity_poly.pdbx_seq_one_letter_code
_entity_poly.pdbx_strand_id
1 'polypeptide(L)'
;GMRGVRLGITVPEIYDMQARAIFEATILASKDGDPVVPEIMIPLVSAKREVELVKTRVDAVAAAVRNESGVNFTYRLGVMVETPRAALRAGEIAPHTAFLSFGTNDLTQMTYGLSRDDAGRFMSAYVQQGVFPEDPFHTLDQDGVGELLQIAATRGRAARPNLTLSICGEHGGSPESIAFCRDAGFDYVSCSPFRVPVARLAAAQLAVRDKLPT
;
A
#
# COMPACT_ATOMS: atom_id res chain seq x y z
N GLY A 1 -13.82 -11.49 4.91
CA GLY A 1 -15.24 -11.46 4.50
C GLY A 1 -15.44 -10.66 3.23
N MET A 2 -16.66 -10.17 3.03
CA MET A 2 -17.11 -9.35 1.89
C MET A 2 -16.71 -7.88 2.09
N ARG A 3 -15.47 -7.53 1.71
CA ARG A 3 -14.92 -6.16 1.78
C ARG A 3 -13.85 -5.98 0.71
N GLY A 4 -13.37 -4.75 0.56
CA GLY A 4 -12.32 -4.37 -0.40
C GLY A 4 -12.65 -4.78 -1.82
N VAL A 5 -11.67 -5.29 -2.56
CA VAL A 5 -11.83 -5.67 -3.97
C VAL A 5 -12.97 -6.65 -4.22
N ARG A 6 -13.25 -7.54 -3.26
CA ARG A 6 -14.32 -8.54 -3.38
C ARG A 6 -15.68 -7.86 -3.49
N LEU A 7 -15.93 -6.88 -2.62
CA LEU A 7 -17.16 -6.09 -2.65
C LEU A 7 -17.25 -5.29 -3.96
N GLY A 8 -16.15 -4.64 -4.36
CA GLY A 8 -16.09 -3.87 -5.62
C GLY A 8 -16.20 -4.71 -6.89
N ILE A 9 -15.97 -6.02 -6.83
CA ILE A 9 -16.24 -6.93 -7.96
C ILE A 9 -17.71 -7.35 -7.98
N THR A 10 -18.28 -7.66 -6.81
CA THR A 10 -19.65 -8.16 -6.69
C THR A 10 -20.72 -7.07 -6.78
N VAL A 11 -20.38 -5.85 -6.39
CA VAL A 11 -21.25 -4.65 -6.40
C VAL A 11 -20.44 -3.52 -7.04
N PRO A 12 -20.19 -3.62 -8.35
CA PRO A 12 -19.20 -2.79 -9.02
C PRO A 12 -19.58 -1.31 -9.14
N GLU A 13 -20.86 -0.99 -9.01
CA GLU A 13 -21.38 0.37 -9.04
C GLU A 13 -20.73 1.24 -7.95
N ILE A 14 -20.28 0.63 -6.85
CA ILE A 14 -19.54 1.32 -5.78
C ILE A 14 -18.21 1.86 -6.32
N TYR A 15 -17.44 1.03 -7.01
CA TYR A 15 -16.14 1.43 -7.55
C TYR A 15 -16.29 2.34 -8.76
N ASP A 16 -17.32 2.12 -9.58
CA ASP A 16 -17.61 2.98 -10.72
C ASP A 16 -17.97 4.41 -10.25
N MET A 17 -18.80 4.53 -9.21
CA MET A 17 -19.14 5.80 -8.58
C MET A 17 -17.91 6.48 -7.95
N GLN A 18 -17.10 5.74 -7.19
CA GLN A 18 -15.89 6.29 -6.57
C GLN A 18 -14.86 6.76 -7.60
N ALA A 19 -14.62 5.99 -8.66
CA ALA A 19 -13.70 6.36 -9.73
C ALA A 19 -14.19 7.62 -10.46
N ARG A 20 -15.49 7.71 -10.79
CA ARG A 20 -16.08 8.90 -11.41
C ARG A 20 -15.89 10.14 -10.53
N ALA A 21 -16.21 10.03 -9.23
CA ALA A 21 -16.03 11.13 -8.29
C ALA A 21 -14.57 11.62 -8.24
N ILE A 22 -13.60 10.70 -8.22
CA ILE A 22 -12.16 11.04 -8.26
C ILE A 22 -11.81 11.78 -9.54
N PHE A 23 -12.27 11.32 -10.71
CA PHE A 23 -11.92 11.94 -11.99
C PHE A 23 -12.59 13.29 -12.21
N GLU A 24 -13.86 13.45 -11.84
CA GLU A 24 -14.54 14.74 -11.88
C GLU A 24 -13.86 15.75 -10.94
N ALA A 25 -13.50 15.33 -9.73
CA ALA A 25 -12.74 16.16 -8.79
C ALA A 25 -11.34 16.51 -9.32
N THR A 26 -10.68 15.58 -10.01
CA THR A 26 -9.36 15.81 -10.64
C THR A 26 -9.44 16.92 -11.70
N ILE A 27 -10.50 16.91 -12.52
CA ILE A 27 -10.73 17.95 -13.53
C ILE A 27 -10.93 19.31 -12.85
N LEU A 28 -11.76 19.36 -11.81
CA LEU A 28 -12.02 20.61 -11.07
C LEU A 28 -10.76 21.15 -10.38
N ALA A 29 -10.00 20.29 -9.70
CA ALA A 29 -8.79 20.66 -9.00
C ALA A 29 -7.65 21.09 -9.94
N SER A 30 -7.66 20.61 -11.18
CA SER A 30 -6.64 20.95 -12.18
C SER A 30 -6.96 22.22 -12.99
N LYS A 31 -8.03 22.96 -12.66
CA LYS A 31 -8.39 24.20 -13.38
C LYS A 31 -7.43 25.34 -13.09
N ASP A 32 -7.10 25.55 -11.82
CA ASP A 32 -6.43 26.76 -11.32
C ASP A 32 -5.06 26.45 -10.69
N GLY A 33 -4.31 25.51 -11.27
CA GLY A 33 -3.01 25.12 -10.73
C GLY A 33 -2.31 24.01 -11.52
N ASP A 34 -1.31 23.41 -10.89
CA ASP A 34 -0.58 22.28 -11.47
C ASP A 34 -1.52 21.09 -11.72
N PRO A 35 -1.33 20.33 -12.81
CA PRO A 35 -2.14 19.15 -13.10
C PRO A 35 -2.11 18.13 -11.95
N VAL A 36 -3.28 17.76 -11.45
CA VAL A 36 -3.41 16.72 -10.43
C VAL A 36 -3.40 15.34 -11.11
N VAL A 37 -2.53 14.45 -10.64
CA VAL A 37 -2.49 13.04 -11.07
C VAL A 37 -2.98 12.16 -9.92
N PRO A 38 -4.26 11.74 -9.90
CA PRO A 38 -4.77 10.90 -8.83
C PRO A 38 -4.16 9.49 -8.88
N GLU A 39 -3.96 8.93 -7.68
CA GLU A 39 -3.60 7.54 -7.46
C GLU A 39 -4.80 6.78 -6.91
N ILE A 40 -5.27 5.77 -7.65
CA ILE A 40 -6.40 4.91 -7.26
C ILE A 40 -5.83 3.57 -6.82
N MET A 41 -6.08 3.20 -5.57
CA MET A 41 -5.53 1.98 -4.98
C MET A 41 -6.62 0.95 -4.68
N ILE A 42 -6.40 -0.29 -5.13
CA ILE A 42 -7.32 -1.41 -4.91
C ILE A 42 -6.94 -2.14 -3.60
N PRO A 43 -7.84 -2.21 -2.60
CA PRO A 43 -7.58 -2.89 -1.33
C PRO A 43 -7.89 -4.40 -1.38
N LEU A 44 -7.24 -5.17 -0.51
CA LEU A 44 -7.46 -6.59 -0.22
C LEU A 44 -7.33 -7.51 -1.42
N VAL A 45 -6.50 -7.11 -2.38
CA VAL A 45 -6.17 -7.94 -3.53
C VAL A 45 -5.47 -9.20 -3.04
N SER A 46 -5.81 -10.31 -3.67
CA SER A 46 -5.21 -11.62 -3.48
C SER A 46 -4.87 -12.32 -4.80
N ALA A 47 -5.48 -11.91 -5.91
CA ALA A 47 -5.29 -12.50 -7.23
C ALA A 47 -5.18 -11.43 -8.33
N LYS A 48 -4.31 -11.68 -9.32
CA LYS A 48 -4.14 -10.84 -10.51
C LYS A 48 -5.48 -10.53 -11.21
N ARG A 49 -6.38 -11.52 -11.32
CA ARG A 49 -7.66 -11.33 -12.01
C ARG A 49 -8.55 -10.28 -11.35
N GLU A 50 -8.45 -10.11 -10.02
CA GLU A 50 -9.18 -9.07 -9.31
C GLU A 50 -8.72 -7.67 -9.76
N VAL A 51 -7.41 -7.50 -9.93
CA VAL A 51 -6.80 -6.25 -10.42
C VAL A 51 -7.21 -5.95 -11.86
N GLU A 52 -7.18 -6.95 -12.75
CA GLU A 52 -7.58 -6.78 -14.15
C GLU A 52 -9.04 -6.32 -14.27
N LEU A 53 -9.95 -6.98 -13.55
CA LEU A 53 -11.38 -6.66 -13.59
C LEU A 53 -11.64 -5.22 -13.13
N VAL A 54 -11.05 -4.82 -12.00
CA VAL A 54 -11.21 -3.46 -11.49
C VAL A 54 -10.53 -2.44 -12.39
N LYS A 55 -9.33 -2.74 -12.90
CA LYS A 55 -8.63 -1.87 -13.84
C LYS A 55 -9.48 -1.59 -15.07
N THR A 56 -10.03 -2.61 -15.72
CA THR A 56 -10.88 -2.44 -16.91
C THR A 56 -12.07 -1.52 -16.62
N ARG A 57 -12.69 -1.64 -15.45
CA ARG A 57 -13.80 -0.77 -15.03
C ARG A 57 -13.36 0.68 -14.81
N VAL A 58 -12.30 0.89 -14.04
CA VAL A 58 -11.76 2.24 -13.78
C VAL A 58 -11.34 2.92 -15.09
N ASP A 59 -10.70 2.17 -16.00
CA ASP A 59 -10.31 2.66 -17.33
C ASP A 59 -11.55 3.08 -18.16
N ALA A 60 -12.66 2.32 -18.10
CA ALA A 60 -13.90 2.65 -18.78
C ALA A 60 -14.58 3.91 -18.21
N VAL A 61 -14.61 4.05 -16.88
CA VAL A 61 -15.13 5.25 -16.21
C VAL A 61 -14.28 6.48 -16.54
N ALA A 62 -12.96 6.34 -16.55
CA ALA A 62 -12.06 7.42 -16.96
C ALA A 62 -12.35 7.88 -18.40
N ALA A 63 -12.55 6.93 -19.33
CA ALA A 63 -12.90 7.25 -20.71
C ALA A 63 -14.25 7.97 -20.82
N ALA A 64 -15.27 7.53 -20.08
CA ALA A 64 -16.58 8.19 -20.05
C ALA A 64 -16.47 9.64 -19.55
N VAL A 65 -15.78 9.87 -18.42
CA VAL A 65 -15.61 11.22 -17.86
C VAL A 65 -14.83 12.12 -18.83
N ARG A 66 -13.79 11.63 -19.51
CA ARG A 66 -13.07 12.39 -20.54
C ARG A 66 -13.99 12.80 -21.69
N ASN A 67 -14.81 11.87 -22.17
CA ASN A 67 -15.73 12.12 -23.30
C ASN A 67 -16.83 13.13 -22.92
N GLU A 68 -17.39 13.01 -21.71
CA GLU A 68 -18.47 13.90 -21.24
C GLU A 68 -17.97 15.31 -20.92
N SER A 69 -16.76 15.42 -20.34
CA SER A 69 -16.19 16.71 -19.95
C SER A 69 -15.41 17.42 -21.06
N GLY A 70 -14.93 16.67 -22.06
CA GLY A 70 -13.99 17.17 -23.07
C GLY A 70 -12.59 17.45 -22.52
N VAL A 71 -12.28 17.04 -21.28
CA VAL A 71 -10.99 17.29 -20.62
C VAL A 71 -10.19 16.00 -20.50
N ASN A 72 -8.94 16.03 -20.93
CA ASN A 72 -7.99 14.94 -20.72
C ASN A 72 -7.34 15.04 -19.34
N PHE A 73 -7.13 13.89 -18.71
CA PHE A 73 -6.40 13.73 -17.46
C PHE A 73 -5.71 12.36 -17.42
N THR A 74 -4.69 12.22 -16.58
CA THR A 74 -3.99 10.95 -16.34
C THR A 74 -4.25 10.49 -14.90
N TYR A 75 -4.10 9.19 -14.64
CA TYR A 75 -4.14 8.65 -13.29
C TYR A 75 -3.22 7.43 -13.20
N ARG A 76 -2.91 7.04 -11.97
CA ARG A 76 -2.15 5.83 -11.67
C ARG A 76 -3.04 4.87 -10.91
N LEU A 77 -3.07 3.61 -11.34
CA LEU A 77 -3.76 2.55 -10.61
C LEU A 77 -2.72 1.72 -9.84
N GLY A 78 -2.96 1.44 -8.57
CA GLY A 78 -2.10 0.63 -7.74
C GLY A 78 -2.88 -0.39 -6.91
N VAL A 79 -2.13 -1.17 -6.14
CA VAL A 79 -2.69 -2.22 -5.28
C VAL A 79 -2.14 -2.08 -3.87
N MET A 80 -3.01 -2.26 -2.88
CA MET A 80 -2.58 -2.47 -1.53
C MET A 80 -2.11 -3.94 -1.37
N VAL A 81 -0.84 -4.14 -1.03
CA VAL A 81 -0.29 -5.46 -0.70
C VAL A 81 -0.48 -5.68 0.79
N GLU A 82 -1.64 -6.22 1.12
CA GLU A 82 -2.08 -6.45 2.51
C GLU A 82 -2.64 -7.87 2.73
N THR A 83 -2.52 -8.74 1.72
CA THR A 83 -2.76 -10.18 1.87
C THR A 83 -1.46 -10.93 1.60
N PRO A 84 -1.16 -12.02 2.34
CA PRO A 84 0.04 -12.82 2.10
C PRO A 84 0.10 -13.35 0.67
N ARG A 85 -1.06 -13.71 0.08
CA ARG A 85 -1.13 -14.17 -1.31
C ARG A 85 -0.75 -13.08 -2.31
N ALA A 86 -1.13 -11.82 -2.10
CA ALA A 86 -0.70 -10.73 -2.96
C ALA A 86 0.82 -10.51 -2.89
N ALA A 87 1.42 -10.61 -1.70
CA ALA A 87 2.87 -10.54 -1.56
C ALA A 87 3.57 -11.66 -2.34
N LEU A 88 3.11 -12.91 -2.15
CA LEU A 88 3.64 -14.08 -2.84
C LEU A 88 3.43 -14.00 -4.37
N ARG A 89 2.36 -13.36 -4.86
CA ARG A 89 2.05 -13.23 -6.29
C ARG A 89 2.32 -11.83 -6.84
N ALA A 90 3.14 -11.02 -6.17
CA ALA A 90 3.40 -9.64 -6.58
C ALA A 90 3.92 -9.50 -8.02
N GLY A 91 4.72 -10.47 -8.49
CA GLY A 91 5.21 -10.49 -9.88
C GLY A 91 4.10 -10.66 -10.94
N GLU A 92 2.96 -11.25 -10.59
CA GLU A 92 1.80 -11.33 -11.49
C GLU A 92 0.94 -10.07 -11.44
N ILE A 93 0.92 -9.39 -10.29
CA ILE A 93 0.11 -8.20 -10.03
C ILE A 93 0.78 -6.95 -10.62
N ALA A 94 2.10 -6.79 -10.41
CA ALA A 94 2.87 -5.62 -10.77
C ALA A 94 2.75 -5.15 -12.23
N PRO A 95 2.65 -6.03 -13.25
CA PRO A 95 2.46 -5.58 -14.64
C PRO A 95 1.19 -4.74 -14.84
N HIS A 96 0.17 -4.91 -14.00
CA HIS A 96 -1.13 -4.25 -14.11
C HIS A 96 -1.24 -2.98 -13.27
N THR A 97 -0.19 -2.63 -12.52
CA THR A 97 -0.21 -1.54 -11.56
C THR A 97 0.98 -0.60 -11.73
N ALA A 98 0.80 0.64 -11.30
CA ALA A 98 1.83 1.67 -11.29
C ALA A 98 2.56 1.75 -9.94
N PHE A 99 1.98 1.20 -8.87
CA PHE A 99 2.54 1.17 -7.54
C PHE A 99 1.99 0.00 -6.71
N LEU A 100 2.74 -0.40 -5.69
CA LEU A 100 2.32 -1.31 -4.62
C LEU A 100 2.49 -0.60 -3.27
N SER A 101 1.41 -0.48 -2.51
CA SER A 101 1.46 0.06 -1.14
C SER A 101 1.23 -1.05 -0.13
N PHE A 102 2.15 -1.25 0.78
CA PHE A 102 2.11 -2.31 1.78
C PHE A 102 1.26 -1.88 2.97
N GLY A 103 0.05 -2.45 3.05
CA GLY A 103 -0.86 -2.29 4.17
C GLY A 103 -0.46 -3.24 5.30
N THR A 104 0.54 -2.85 6.07
CA THR A 104 1.18 -3.74 7.04
C THR A 104 0.27 -4.13 8.20
N ASN A 105 -0.74 -3.34 8.54
CA ASN A 105 -1.69 -3.71 9.60
C ASN A 105 -2.46 -5.01 9.22
N ASP A 106 -3.17 -5.01 8.09
CA ASP A 106 -3.89 -6.18 7.59
C ASP A 106 -2.92 -7.32 7.21
N LEU A 107 -1.72 -7.00 6.70
CA LEU A 107 -0.71 -8.02 6.39
C LEU A 107 -0.20 -8.73 7.66
N THR A 108 0.09 -7.99 8.73
CA THR A 108 0.47 -8.57 10.05
C THR A 108 -0.66 -9.44 10.57
N GLN A 109 -1.91 -8.97 10.53
CA GLN A 109 -3.08 -9.75 10.93
C GLN A 109 -3.14 -11.10 10.21
N MET A 110 -3.01 -11.10 8.88
CA MET A 110 -3.12 -12.34 8.10
C MET A 110 -1.88 -13.23 8.20
N THR A 111 -0.69 -12.66 8.43
CA THR A 111 0.56 -13.42 8.56
C THR A 111 0.61 -14.16 9.89
N TYR A 112 0.23 -13.49 10.99
CA TYR A 112 0.18 -14.11 12.31
C TYR A 112 -1.13 -14.86 12.60
N GLY A 113 -2.18 -14.65 11.80
CA GLY A 113 -3.51 -15.17 12.10
C GLY A 113 -4.18 -14.45 13.27
N LEU A 114 -3.94 -13.14 13.40
CA LEU A 114 -4.43 -12.31 14.51
C LEU A 114 -5.59 -11.42 14.09
N SER A 115 -6.60 -11.36 14.94
CA SER A 115 -7.57 -10.27 14.96
C SER A 115 -6.98 -9.12 15.77
N ARG A 116 -6.78 -7.95 15.15
CA ARG A 116 -6.22 -6.78 15.83
C ARG A 116 -7.09 -6.37 17.03
N ASP A 117 -8.40 -6.42 16.88
CA ASP A 117 -9.36 -6.04 17.93
C ASP A 117 -9.36 -7.00 19.12
N ASP A 118 -8.88 -8.24 18.93
CA ASP A 118 -8.82 -9.26 19.98
C ASP A 118 -7.41 -9.46 20.53
N ALA A 119 -6.37 -9.05 19.80
CA ALA A 119 -4.96 -9.27 20.15
C ALA A 119 -4.59 -8.66 21.51
N GLY A 120 -5.13 -7.49 21.84
CA GLY A 120 -4.88 -6.82 23.11
C GLY A 120 -5.24 -7.64 24.37
N ARG A 121 -6.08 -8.67 24.23
CA ARG A 121 -6.48 -9.54 25.36
C ARG A 121 -5.37 -10.49 25.82
N PHE A 122 -4.41 -10.81 24.96
CA PHE A 122 -3.35 -11.77 25.28
C PHE A 122 -1.94 -11.27 24.95
N MET A 123 -1.80 -10.21 24.15
CA MET A 123 -0.51 -9.75 23.64
C MET A 123 0.51 -9.47 24.76
N SER A 124 0.09 -8.79 25.84
CA SER A 124 0.96 -8.53 26.99
C SER A 124 1.53 -9.81 27.61
N ALA A 125 0.73 -10.88 27.69
CA ALA A 125 1.19 -12.16 28.23
C ALA A 125 2.17 -12.87 27.27
N TYR A 126 2.00 -12.71 25.96
CA TYR A 126 2.92 -13.24 24.94
C TYR A 126 4.27 -12.53 24.99
N VAL A 127 4.27 -11.20 25.09
CA VAL A 127 5.50 -10.40 25.21
C VAL A 127 6.22 -10.71 26.52
N GLN A 128 5.50 -10.79 27.65
CA GLN A 128 6.10 -11.13 28.96
C GLN A 128 6.71 -12.54 29.00
N GLN A 129 6.14 -13.48 28.24
CA GLN A 129 6.68 -14.85 28.12
C GLN A 129 7.76 -14.98 27.04
N GLY A 130 8.10 -13.90 26.34
CA GLY A 130 9.09 -13.91 25.26
C GLY A 130 8.64 -14.68 24.02
N VAL A 131 7.33 -14.90 23.83
CA VAL A 131 6.80 -15.48 22.59
C VAL A 131 7.04 -14.53 21.42
N PHE A 132 6.79 -13.24 21.64
CA PHE A 132 7.18 -12.16 20.74
C PHE A 132 8.07 -11.18 21.51
N PRO A 133 9.07 -10.56 20.85
CA PRO A 133 9.88 -9.53 21.48
C PRO A 133 9.08 -8.24 21.76
N GLU A 134 8.09 -7.93 20.92
CA GLU A 134 7.21 -6.75 21.02
C GLU A 134 5.88 -7.02 20.30
N ASP A 135 4.87 -6.18 20.51
CA ASP A 135 3.62 -6.22 19.73
C ASP A 135 3.88 -5.98 18.23
N PRO A 136 3.58 -6.96 17.34
CA PRO A 136 3.83 -6.87 15.91
C PRO A 136 2.93 -5.85 15.18
N PHE A 137 1.94 -5.25 15.85
CA PHE A 137 1.15 -4.13 15.33
C PHE A 137 1.79 -2.76 15.62
N HIS A 138 2.72 -2.69 16.57
CA HIS A 138 3.47 -1.47 16.89
C HIS A 138 4.82 -1.45 16.19
N THR A 139 5.52 -2.57 16.20
CA THR A 139 6.83 -2.75 15.58
C THR A 139 6.71 -3.75 14.45
N LEU A 140 7.24 -3.41 13.27
CA LEU A 140 7.24 -4.31 12.13
C LEU A 140 8.04 -5.57 12.46
N ASP A 141 7.37 -6.73 12.40
CA ASP A 141 8.00 -8.04 12.37
C ASP A 141 8.82 -8.17 11.08
N GLN A 142 10.15 -8.14 11.19
CA GLN A 142 11.04 -8.21 10.03
C GLN A 142 11.21 -9.64 9.51
N ASP A 143 11.03 -10.65 10.37
CA ASP A 143 11.34 -12.04 10.07
C ASP A 143 10.18 -12.73 9.33
N GLY A 144 8.93 -12.41 9.66
CA GLY A 144 7.75 -12.93 8.98
C GLY A 144 7.12 -11.93 8.01
N VAL A 145 6.57 -10.84 8.55
CA VAL A 145 5.90 -9.81 7.73
C VAL A 145 6.89 -9.10 6.81
N GLY A 146 8.09 -8.80 7.30
CA GLY A 146 9.18 -8.22 6.52
C GLY A 146 9.62 -9.11 5.36
N GLU A 147 9.70 -10.43 5.56
CA GLU A 147 9.99 -11.38 4.47
C GLU A 147 8.95 -11.27 3.34
N LEU A 148 7.66 -11.16 3.68
CA LEU A 148 6.61 -10.94 2.68
C LEU A 148 6.78 -9.60 1.95
N LEU A 149 7.16 -8.53 2.65
CA LEU A 149 7.48 -7.23 2.03
C LEU A 149 8.62 -7.38 1.02
N GLN A 150 9.72 -8.04 1.40
CA GLN A 150 10.89 -8.26 0.55
C GLN A 150 10.58 -9.13 -0.66
N ILE A 151 9.83 -10.23 -0.48
CA ILE A 151 9.39 -11.11 -1.57
C ILE A 151 8.58 -10.31 -2.59
N ALA A 152 7.63 -9.51 -2.10
CA ALA A 152 6.74 -8.73 -2.96
C ALA A 152 7.48 -7.61 -3.69
N ALA A 153 8.36 -6.88 -3.00
CA ALA A 153 9.21 -5.84 -3.57
C ALA A 153 10.10 -6.41 -4.69
N THR A 154 10.79 -7.52 -4.40
CA THR A 154 11.67 -8.20 -5.35
C THR A 154 10.91 -8.71 -6.56
N ARG A 155 9.83 -9.48 -6.36
CA ARG A 155 9.02 -10.03 -7.45
C ARG A 155 8.32 -8.94 -8.26
N GLY A 156 7.84 -7.90 -7.59
CA GLY A 156 7.18 -6.76 -8.21
C GLY A 156 8.11 -5.99 -9.13
N ARG A 157 9.30 -5.61 -8.64
CA ARG A 157 10.29 -4.90 -9.47
C ARG A 157 10.93 -5.76 -10.55
N ALA A 158 11.09 -7.07 -10.33
CA ALA A 158 11.51 -7.98 -11.38
C ALA A 158 10.52 -8.01 -12.56
N ALA A 159 9.21 -7.93 -12.28
CA ALA A 159 8.17 -7.87 -13.31
C ALA A 159 7.97 -6.47 -13.90
N ARG A 160 8.22 -5.41 -13.11
CA ARG A 160 8.09 -4.00 -13.52
C ARG A 160 9.19 -3.15 -12.85
N PRO A 161 10.31 -2.87 -13.52
CA PRO A 161 11.46 -2.18 -12.90
C PRO A 161 11.14 -0.81 -12.29
N ASN A 162 10.24 -0.05 -12.92
CA ASN A 162 9.84 1.30 -12.48
C ASN A 162 8.62 1.28 -11.53
N LEU A 163 8.38 0.16 -10.84
CA LEU A 163 7.27 0.01 -9.91
C LEU A 163 7.57 0.79 -8.62
N THR A 164 6.69 1.73 -8.27
CA THR A 164 6.75 2.44 -7.00
C THR A 164 6.33 1.52 -5.86
N LEU A 165 7.14 1.44 -4.81
CA LEU A 165 6.90 0.67 -3.60
C LEU A 165 6.77 1.60 -2.41
N SER A 166 5.73 1.42 -1.61
CA SER A 166 5.51 2.23 -0.41
C SER A 166 4.98 1.43 0.75
N ILE A 167 5.19 1.89 1.97
CA ILE A 167 4.53 1.34 3.17
C ILE A 167 3.51 2.35 3.70
N CYS A 168 2.35 1.88 4.12
CA CYS A 168 1.34 2.68 4.79
C CYS A 168 0.89 2.01 6.10
N GLY A 169 0.38 2.82 7.02
CA GLY A 169 -0.13 2.37 8.31
C GLY A 169 0.77 2.82 9.46
N GLU A 170 0.64 2.15 10.60
CA GLU A 170 1.32 2.55 11.83
C GLU A 170 2.84 2.35 11.76
N HIS A 171 3.28 1.30 11.09
CA HIS A 171 4.70 1.02 10.87
C HIS A 171 5.38 2.11 10.04
N GLY A 172 4.66 2.82 9.15
CA GLY A 172 5.22 3.86 8.28
C GLY A 172 5.84 5.05 9.01
N GLY A 173 5.63 5.19 10.33
CA GLY A 173 6.23 6.23 11.16
C GLY A 173 7.25 5.75 12.18
N SER A 174 7.68 4.48 12.15
CA SER A 174 8.71 3.94 13.06
C SER A 174 10.10 4.04 12.41
N PRO A 175 11.13 4.54 13.12
CA PRO A 175 12.50 4.59 12.59
C PRO A 175 13.03 3.25 12.09
N GLU A 176 12.73 2.17 12.81
CA GLU A 176 13.14 0.79 12.48
C GLU A 176 12.47 0.32 11.19
N SER A 177 11.17 0.55 11.07
CA SER A 177 10.41 0.21 9.85
C SER A 177 10.88 1.03 8.64
N ILE A 178 11.24 2.30 8.85
CA ILE A 178 11.79 3.17 7.80
C ILE A 178 13.17 2.67 7.36
N ALA A 179 14.02 2.25 8.30
CA ALA A 179 15.32 1.65 7.99
C ALA A 179 15.15 0.39 7.14
N PHE A 180 14.28 -0.54 7.58
CA PHE A 180 13.95 -1.73 6.82
C PHE A 180 13.45 -1.40 5.41
N CYS A 181 12.52 -0.44 5.28
CA CYS A 181 11.97 -0.05 3.98
C CYS A 181 13.05 0.54 3.06
N ARG A 182 13.99 1.33 3.59
CA ARG A 182 15.13 1.85 2.82
C ARG A 182 16.03 0.72 2.32
N ASP A 183 16.37 -0.22 3.19
CA ASP A 183 17.22 -1.37 2.83
C ASP A 183 16.55 -2.28 1.80
N ALA A 184 15.23 -2.45 1.90
CA ALA A 184 14.40 -3.15 0.91
C ALA A 184 14.14 -2.32 -0.37
N GLY A 185 14.64 -1.09 -0.44
CA GLY A 185 14.58 -0.22 -1.61
C GLY A 185 13.22 0.46 -1.84
N PHE A 186 12.37 0.62 -0.84
CA PHE A 186 11.08 1.30 -0.97
C PHE A 186 11.25 2.79 -1.30
N ASP A 187 10.30 3.34 -2.06
CA ASP A 187 10.36 4.71 -2.58
C ASP A 187 9.87 5.74 -1.55
N TYR A 188 8.84 5.41 -0.78
CA TYR A 188 8.35 6.29 0.30
C TYR A 188 7.65 5.54 1.44
N VAL A 189 7.53 6.24 2.57
CA VAL A 189 6.71 5.82 3.71
C VAL A 189 5.53 6.79 3.88
N SER A 190 4.38 6.29 4.33
CA SER A 190 3.20 7.08 4.62
C SER A 190 2.72 6.82 6.04
N CYS A 191 2.59 7.88 6.83
CA CYS A 191 2.18 7.82 8.24
C CYS A 191 1.13 8.90 8.57
N SER A 192 0.56 8.84 9.77
CA SER A 192 -0.38 9.87 10.24
C SER A 192 0.29 11.26 10.26
N PRO A 193 -0.49 12.36 10.12
CA PRO A 193 0.07 13.71 9.99
C PRO A 193 1.05 14.09 11.11
N PHE A 194 0.72 13.76 12.36
CA PHE A 194 1.57 14.07 13.52
C PHE A 194 2.88 13.28 13.55
N ARG A 195 2.98 12.15 12.84
CA ARG A 195 4.19 11.34 12.73
C ARG A 195 5.09 11.75 11.57
N VAL A 196 4.62 12.62 10.66
CA VAL A 196 5.42 13.09 9.51
C VAL A 196 6.75 13.71 9.93
N PRO A 197 6.84 14.61 10.95
CA PRO A 197 8.12 15.15 11.37
C PRO A 197 9.10 14.08 11.86
N VAL A 198 8.61 13.08 12.60
CA VAL A 198 9.41 11.96 13.10
C VAL A 198 9.91 11.09 11.96
N ALA A 199 9.03 10.74 11.01
CA ALA A 199 9.41 9.95 9.85
C ALA A 199 10.47 10.65 8.99
N ARG A 200 10.34 11.97 8.78
CA ARG A 200 11.33 12.79 8.06
C ARG A 200 12.67 12.81 8.79
N LEU A 201 12.67 13.00 10.11
CA LEU A 201 13.88 13.01 10.91
C LEU A 201 14.59 11.65 10.84
N ALA A 202 13.85 10.55 11.03
CA ALA A 202 14.39 9.20 10.96
C ALA A 202 15.00 8.92 9.57
N ALA A 203 14.27 9.22 8.49
CA ALA A 203 14.76 9.05 7.13
C ALA A 203 16.04 9.85 6.85
N ALA A 204 16.13 11.09 7.37
CA ALA A 204 17.33 11.91 7.24
C ALA A 204 18.52 11.37 8.04
N GLN A 205 18.30 10.94 9.28
CA GLN A 205 19.34 10.33 10.11
C GLN A 205 19.92 9.07 9.46
N LEU A 206 19.06 8.21 8.90
CA LEU A 206 19.46 7.01 8.17
C LEU A 206 20.28 7.39 6.92
N ALA A 207 19.81 8.34 6.11
CA ALA A 207 20.52 8.78 4.92
C ALA A 207 21.89 9.43 5.21
N VAL A 208 22.07 10.05 6.38
CA VAL A 208 23.37 10.56 6.84
C VAL A 208 24.26 9.40 7.32
N ARG A 209 23.71 8.47 8.10
CA ARG A 209 24.44 7.31 8.63
C ARG A 209 25.03 6.45 7.52
N ASP A 210 24.29 6.23 6.44
CA ASP A 210 24.74 5.43 5.28
C ASP A 210 25.96 6.03 4.56
N LYS A 211 26.26 7.32 4.79
CA LYS A 211 27.42 8.02 4.22
C LYS A 211 28.63 8.07 5.15
N LEU A 212 28.47 7.69 6.41
CA LEU A 212 29.57 7.68 7.37
C LEU A 212 30.37 6.38 7.18
N PRO A 213 31.72 6.43 7.17
CA PRO A 213 32.53 5.23 7.15
C PRO A 213 32.27 4.42 8.44
N THR A 214 32.05 3.11 8.27
CA THR A 214 31.95 2.12 9.37
C THR A 214 33.29 1.94 10.06
#